data_AF-A0A376W6Q0-F1
#
_entry.id   AF-A0A376W6Q0-F1
#
_cell.length_a   1.000
_cell.length_b   1.000
_cell.length_c   1.000
_cell.angle_alpha   90.00
_cell.angle_beta   90.00
_cell.angle_gamma   90.00
#
_symmetry.space_group_name_H-M   'P 1'
#
loop_
_entity.id
_entity.type
_entity.pdbx_description
1 polymer ?
#
loop_
_entity_poly.entity_id
_entity_poly.type
_entity_poly.pdbx_seq_one_letter_code
_entity_poly.pdbx_strand_id
1 'polypeptide(L)'
;MFQGRHFLQLDAELLRDGEQISDAIHNGVWTYNSAARPLTMSEMVVMFGYVYRQSRPCRLASEMGINTKTVNTFLYTGMAKNGCMV
;
A
#
# COMPACT_ATOMS: atom_id res chain seq x y z
N MET A 1 -6.05 -17.29 6.40
CA MET A 1 -6.41 -15.95 6.90
C MET A 1 -5.33 -14.99 6.40
N PHE A 2 -5.69 -13.93 5.66
CA PHE A 2 -4.71 -12.97 5.12
C PHE A 2 -4.23 -12.05 6.25
N GLN A 3 -2.96 -12.14 6.64
CA GLN A 3 -2.36 -11.24 7.62
C GLN A 3 -1.92 -9.97 6.88
N GLY A 4 -2.77 -8.94 6.94
CA GLY A 4 -2.60 -7.67 6.22
C GLY A 4 -1.17 -7.14 6.31
N ARG A 5 -0.43 -7.22 5.21
CA ARG A 5 0.93 -6.69 5.14
C ARG A 5 0.88 -5.15 5.08
N HIS A 6 1.80 -4.51 5.79
CA HIS A 6 2.00 -3.07 5.72
C HIS A 6 2.84 -2.73 4.48
N PHE A 7 2.53 -1.63 3.80
CA PHE A 7 3.44 -1.11 2.78
C PHE A 7 4.48 -0.23 3.48
N LEU A 8 5.75 -0.61 3.36
CA LEU A 8 6.87 0.25 3.72
C LEU A 8 7.23 1.07 2.49
N GLN A 9 6.85 2.36 2.49
CA GLN A 9 7.29 3.28 1.45
C GLN A 9 8.72 3.72 1.79
N LEU A 10 9.67 3.41 0.90
CA LEU A 10 11.04 3.86 1.02
C LEU A 10 11.28 4.97 0.00
N ASP A 11 11.97 6.02 0.41
CA ASP A 11 12.37 7.09 -0.48
C ASP A 11 13.48 6.61 -1.42
N ALA A 12 13.21 6.65 -2.71
CA ALA A 12 14.17 6.21 -3.73
C ALA A 12 15.43 7.10 -3.77
N GLU A 13 15.34 8.35 -3.34
CA GLU A 13 16.52 9.25 -3.29
C GLU A 13 17.46 8.92 -2.13
N LEU A 14 16.95 8.22 -1.11
CA LEU A 14 17.70 7.79 0.08
C LEU A 14 18.28 6.38 -0.05
N LEU A 15 17.93 5.64 -1.10
CA LEU A 15 18.35 4.25 -1.32
C LEU A 15 19.29 4.15 -2.52
N ARG A 16 20.58 3.93 -2.26
CA ARG A 16 21.61 3.85 -3.31
C ARG A 16 22.06 2.42 -3.60
N ASP A 17 21.91 1.51 -2.65
CA ASP A 17 22.37 0.12 -2.75
C ASP A 17 21.41 -0.86 -2.04
N GLY A 18 21.60 -2.15 -2.33
CA GLY A 18 20.76 -3.21 -1.76
C GLY A 18 20.95 -3.40 -0.25
N GLU A 19 22.08 -2.95 0.30
CA GLU A 19 22.38 -3.02 1.73
C GLU A 19 21.53 -2.00 2.50
N GLN A 20 21.43 -0.76 2.01
CA GLN A 20 20.52 0.25 2.56
C GLN A 20 19.04 -0.15 2.47
N ILE A 21 18.64 -0.88 1.42
CA ILE A 21 17.28 -1.45 1.32
C ILE A 21 17.07 -2.51 2.40
N SER A 22 18.03 -3.43 2.55
CA SER A 22 17.97 -4.49 3.57
C SER A 22 17.93 -3.89 4.98
N ASP A 23 18.75 -2.87 5.25
CA ASP A 23 18.78 -2.16 6.51
C ASP A 23 17.51 -1.35 6.74
N ALA A 24 16.96 -0.69 5.74
CA ALA A 24 15.69 0.03 5.85
C ALA A 24 14.52 -0.93 6.08
N ILE A 25 14.55 -2.14 5.51
CA ILE A 25 13.57 -3.19 5.80
C ILE A 25 13.76 -3.69 7.23
N HIS A 26 14.99 -4.00 7.65
CA HIS A 26 15.28 -4.55 8.98
C HIS A 26 14.98 -3.52 10.10
N ASN A 27 15.39 -2.27 9.90
CA ASN A 27 15.08 -1.15 10.80
C ASN A 27 13.60 -0.76 10.70
N GLY A 28 13.00 -0.82 9.51
CA GLY A 28 11.58 -0.59 9.26
C GLY A 28 10.67 -1.62 9.95
N VAL A 29 11.14 -2.86 10.08
CA VAL A 29 10.51 -3.92 10.89
C VAL A 29 10.57 -3.59 12.38
N TRP A 30 11.55 -2.80 12.84
CA TRP A 30 11.67 -2.36 14.23
C TRP A 30 10.94 -1.03 14.52
N THR A 31 10.90 -0.12 13.55
CA THR A 31 9.93 0.98 13.52
C THR A 31 8.60 0.44 13.03
N TYR A 32 8.02 -0.50 13.77
CA TYR A 32 6.60 -0.81 13.63
C TYR A 32 5.87 0.53 13.72
N ASN A 33 5.44 1.04 12.57
CA ASN A 33 4.64 2.24 12.50
C ASN A 33 3.36 1.91 13.25
N SER A 34 3.31 2.25 14.53
CA SER A 34 2.20 1.94 15.42
C SER A 34 0.91 2.62 14.99
N ALA A 35 0.99 3.59 14.07
CA ALA A 35 -0.16 4.21 13.43
C ALA A 35 -0.64 3.43 12.19
N ALA A 36 0.21 2.62 11.55
CA ALA A 36 -0.17 1.85 10.38
C ALA A 36 -1.07 0.67 10.79
N ARG A 37 -2.24 0.55 10.18
CA ARG A 37 -3.19 -0.52 10.46
C ARG A 37 -3.15 -1.57 9.35
N PRO A 38 -3.40 -2.86 9.66
CA PRO A 38 -3.37 -3.92 8.66
C PRO A 38 -4.40 -3.69 7.56
N LEU A 39 -3.97 -3.96 6.32
CA LEU A 39 -4.81 -3.89 5.14
C LEU A 39 -5.60 -5.17 4.94
N THR A 40 -6.85 -5.03 4.52
CA THR A 40 -7.59 -6.16 3.94
C THR A 40 -7.01 -6.50 2.56
N MET A 41 -7.30 -7.70 2.06
CA MET A 41 -6.85 -8.14 0.75
C MET A 41 -7.31 -7.18 -0.37
N SER A 42 -8.56 -6.72 -0.31
CA SER A 42 -9.11 -5.77 -1.29
C SER A 42 -8.41 -4.42 -1.23
N GLU A 43 -8.15 -3.89 -0.03
CA GLU A 43 -7.41 -2.63 0.14
C GLU A 43 -5.99 -2.77 -0.43
N MET A 44 -5.31 -3.88 -0.14
CA MET A 44 -3.95 -4.11 -0.63
C MET A 44 -3.88 -4.21 -2.16
N VAL A 45 -4.80 -4.95 -2.78
CA VAL A 45 -4.87 -5.09 -4.25
C VAL A 45 -5.16 -3.74 -4.91
N VAL A 46 -6.10 -2.97 -4.37
CA VAL A 46 -6.45 -1.64 -4.90
C VAL A 46 -5.30 -0.66 -4.75
N MET A 47 -4.68 -0.58 -3.57
CA MET A 47 -3.52 0.29 -3.35
C MET A 47 -2.36 -0.10 -4.25
N PHE A 48 -2.07 -1.39 -4.40
CA PHE A 48 -1.00 -1.86 -5.28
C PHE A 48 -1.25 -1.46 -6.73
N GLY A 49 -2.46 -1.70 -7.22
CA GLY A 49 -2.86 -1.35 -8.58
C GLY A 49 -2.83 0.16 -8.83
N TYR A 50 -3.28 0.97 -7.86
CA TYR A 50 -3.32 2.42 -8.00
C TYR A 50 -1.92 3.06 -7.93
N VAL A 51 -1.11 2.70 -6.93
CA VAL A 51 0.18 3.34 -6.67
C VAL A 51 1.26 2.84 -7.63
N TYR A 52 1.41 1.51 -7.77
CA TYR A 52 2.53 0.93 -8.50
C TYR A 52 2.23 0.69 -9.98
N ARG A 53 1.00 0.25 -10.31
CA ARG A 53 0.60 0.04 -11.71
C ARG A 53 -0.01 1.30 -12.34
N GLN A 54 -0.19 2.37 -11.57
CA GLN A 54 -0.85 3.63 -11.99
C GLN A 54 -2.22 3.39 -12.65
N SER A 55 -2.91 2.33 -12.22
CA SER A 55 -4.20 1.97 -12.78
C SER A 55 -5.28 2.95 -12.31
N ARG A 56 -6.10 3.43 -13.25
CA ARG A 56 -7.26 4.25 -12.92
C ARG A 56 -8.28 3.45 -12.11
N PRO A 57 -9.00 4.05 -11.14
CA PRO A 57 -10.01 3.35 -10.35
C PRO A 57 -11.08 2.62 -11.17
N CYS A 58 -11.48 3.17 -12.32
CA CYS A 58 -12.43 2.51 -13.23
C CYS A 58 -11.88 1.21 -13.85
N ARG A 59 -10.58 1.16 -14.15
CA ARG A 59 -9.93 -0.05 -14.66
C ARG A 59 -9.85 -1.11 -13.57
N LEU A 60 -9.47 -0.71 -12.35
CA LEU A 60 -9.46 -1.62 -11.19
C LEU A 60 -10.86 -2.17 -10.89
N ALA A 61 -11.89 -1.33 -11.01
CA ALA A 61 -13.28 -1.73 -10.85
C ALA A 61 -13.68 -2.82 -11.84
N SER A 62 -13.30 -2.65 -13.12
CA SER A 62 -13.51 -3.64 -14.17
C SER A 62 -12.73 -4.93 -13.93
N GLU A 63 -11.46 -4.85 -13.52
CA GLU A 63 -10.61 -6.03 -13.25
C GLU A 63 -11.11 -6.83 -12.02
N MET A 64 -11.68 -6.14 -11.02
CA MET A 64 -12.19 -6.75 -9.78
C MET A 64 -13.68 -7.11 -9.83
N GLY A 65 -14.41 -6.74 -10.89
CA GLY A 65 -15.85 -7.00 -11.00
C GLY A 65 -16.70 -6.27 -9.96
N ILE A 66 -16.27 -5.08 -9.51
CA ILE A 66 -16.97 -4.27 -8.49
C ILE A 66 -17.20 -2.84 -9.00
N ASN A 67 -18.00 -2.07 -8.26
CA ASN A 67 -18.22 -0.66 -8.55
C ASN A 67 -16.95 0.18 -8.26
N THR A 68 -16.65 1.15 -9.13
CA THR A 68 -15.62 2.19 -8.93
C THR A 68 -15.72 2.90 -7.57
N LYS A 69 -16.92 3.15 -7.05
CA LYS A 69 -17.14 3.70 -5.71
C LYS A 69 -16.55 2.80 -4.63
N THR A 70 -16.73 1.49 -4.75
CA THR A 70 -16.17 0.49 -3.82
C THR A 70 -14.64 0.45 -3.92
N VAL A 71 -14.09 0.53 -5.13
CA VAL A 71 -12.64 0.68 -5.33
C VAL A 71 -12.12 1.93 -4.63
N ASN A 72 -12.77 3.07 -4.81
CA ASN A 72 -12.39 4.31 -4.15
C ASN A 72 -12.44 4.18 -2.62
N THR A 73 -13.46 3.52 -2.07
CA THR A 73 -13.53 3.23 -0.63
C THR A 73 -12.31 2.43 -0.17
N PHE A 74 -11.97 1.33 -0.85
CA PHE A 74 -10.79 0.54 -0.51
C PHE A 74 -9.49 1.33 -0.64
N LEU A 75 -9.37 2.19 -1.67
CA LEU A 75 -8.21 3.04 -1.87
C LEU A 75 -8.05 4.03 -0.71
N TYR A 76 -9.08 4.82 -0.41
CA TYR A 76 -9.02 5.83 0.66
C TYR A 76 -8.81 5.21 2.04
N THR A 77 -9.51 4.11 2.34
CA THR A 77 -9.32 3.40 3.61
C THR A 77 -7.91 2.82 3.71
N GLY A 78 -7.39 2.21 2.65
CA GLY A 78 -6.04 1.67 2.64
C GLY A 78 -4.96 2.74 2.79
N MET A 79 -5.10 3.86 2.07
CA MET A 79 -4.21 5.02 2.13
C MET A 79 -4.20 5.65 3.53
N ALA A 80 -5.38 5.86 4.14
CA ALA A 80 -5.50 6.35 5.51
C ALA A 80 -4.85 5.41 6.53
N LYS A 81 -4.99 4.09 6.34
CA LYS A 81 -4.35 3.07 7.20
C LYS A 81 -2.82 3.04 7.08
N ASN A 82 -2.23 3.57 6.01
CA ASN A 82 -0.79 3.61 5.81
C ASN A 82 -0.19 5.02 5.99
N GLY A 83 -0.99 6.00 6.43
CA GLY A 83 -0.52 7.38 6.63
C GLY A 83 -0.24 8.14 5.33
N CYS A 84 -0.59 7.58 4.18
CA CYS A 84 -0.45 8.19 2.87
C CYS A 84 -1.73 8.98 2.56
N MET A 85 -1.93 10.18 3.10
CA MET A 85 -3.01 11.04 2.62
C MET A 85 -2.56 11.76 1.34
N VAL A 86 -3.38 11.66 0.28
CA VAL A 86 -3.27 12.48 -0.95
C VAL A 86 -4.08 13.75 -0.75
#